data_AF-W2GNM3-F1
#
_entry.id   AF-W2GNM3-F1
#
_cell.length_a   1.000
_cell.length_b   1.000
_cell.length_c   1.000
_cell.angle_alpha   90.00
_cell.angle_beta   90.00
_cell.angle_gamma   90.00
#
_symmetry.space_group_name_H-M   'P 1'
#
loop_
_entity.id
_entity.type
_entity.pdbx_description
1 polymer ?
#
loop_
_entity_poly.entity_id
_entity_poly.type
_entity_poly.pdbx_seq_one_letter_code
_entity_poly.pdbx_strand_id
1 'polypeptide(L)'
;MEIFKWMEWVIVRNQALSKVDDPPTHSLINTMPISSKALLRCMRHVATKVPNFSPMSTAILGARIAVDMGEKFGVLFDGWASGTLHFVAVYGLFSKGVFYIKRCLRSCPLNMDKELMFLEAYKPIIDQVQALCVQLRLPNNAAELARHTKYKPLKANATRWSSTFQMLTRYVKIRDAIKMVAAIEDLLPRPSTHRQIVQLVNKLEDLDSIRVKLQSEDCTLGEVRRLFDTVMAKYPATSHHHGASARIVHLPVFEDAVVKLLSDCEIIQEEEESVACFALPAPPPNEAPRNVDFATKTLRQAKRPRHGAENKYIDLLRLIPPTSNRCDRLFFQCKLVLNPLRASLLPANFEMLMFLRANRGLWDFTSLFRISDSGCQGEE
;
A
#
# COMPACT_ATOMS: atom_id res chain seq x y z
N MET A 1 26.24 -17.72 11.13
CA MET A 1 26.11 -16.28 11.47
C MET A 1 26.59 -15.36 10.34
N GLU A 2 27.65 -15.70 9.60
CA GLU A 2 28.20 -14.80 8.57
C GLU A 2 27.35 -14.70 7.30
N ILE A 3 26.75 -15.80 6.85
CA ILE A 3 25.78 -15.83 5.73
C ILE A 3 24.60 -14.88 6.01
N PHE A 4 24.15 -14.81 7.27
CA PHE A 4 23.09 -13.89 7.69
C PHE A 4 23.49 -12.43 7.49
N LYS A 5 24.72 -12.05 7.83
CA LYS A 5 25.25 -10.69 7.60
C LYS A 5 25.27 -10.34 6.11
N TRP A 6 25.68 -11.27 5.25
CA TRP A 6 25.63 -11.10 3.80
C TRP A 6 24.20 -10.93 3.28
N MET A 7 23.25 -11.72 3.79
CA MET A 7 21.83 -11.58 3.46
C MET A 7 21.28 -10.22 3.90
N GLU A 8 21.56 -9.77 5.11
CA GLU A 8 21.15 -8.45 5.59
C GLU A 8 21.72 -7.32 4.72
N TRP A 9 22.99 -7.43 4.34
CA TRP A 9 23.63 -6.43 3.51
C TRP A 9 22.98 -6.33 2.12
N VAL A 10 22.74 -7.45 1.43
CA VAL A 10 22.10 -7.46 0.11
C VAL A 10 20.62 -7.04 0.17
N ILE A 11 19.88 -7.54 1.16
CA ILE A 11 18.42 -7.40 1.25
C ILE A 11 18.03 -6.08 1.90
N VAL A 12 18.64 -5.72 3.03
CA VAL A 12 18.28 -4.52 3.81
C VAL A 12 18.94 -3.27 3.23
N ARG A 13 20.21 -3.35 2.80
CA ARG A 13 20.95 -2.20 2.24
C ARG A 13 20.84 -2.06 0.72
N ASN A 14 20.02 -2.89 0.06
CA ASN A 14 19.77 -2.85 -1.39
C ASN A 14 21.05 -2.98 -2.25
N GLN A 15 22.06 -3.73 -1.80
CA GLN A 15 23.33 -3.89 -2.52
C GLN A 15 23.23 -4.91 -3.67
N ALA A 16 23.79 -4.62 -4.84
CA ALA A 16 23.72 -5.54 -5.97
C ALA A 16 24.32 -6.91 -5.63
N LEU A 17 23.73 -8.01 -6.12
CA LEU A 17 24.27 -9.36 -5.87
C LEU A 17 25.69 -9.53 -6.42
N SER A 18 26.03 -8.84 -7.50
CA SER A 18 27.40 -8.82 -8.04
C SER A 18 28.43 -8.27 -7.07
N LYS A 19 28.02 -7.45 -6.09
CA LYS A 19 28.92 -6.94 -5.05
C LYS A 19 29.34 -8.02 -4.06
N VAL A 20 28.61 -9.13 -3.99
CA VAL A 20 28.97 -10.28 -3.14
C VAL A 20 30.17 -11.02 -3.71
N ASP A 21 30.39 -10.96 -5.03
CA ASP A 21 31.52 -11.62 -5.72
C ASP A 21 32.70 -10.66 -5.98
N ASP A 22 32.60 -9.40 -5.53
CA ASP A 22 33.53 -8.32 -5.88
C ASP A 22 34.80 -8.36 -4.98
N PRO A 23 36.00 -8.59 -5.53
CA PRO A 23 37.22 -8.75 -4.72
C PRO A 23 37.55 -7.56 -3.79
N PRO A 24 37.38 -6.29 -4.21
CA PRO A 24 37.51 -5.14 -3.31
C PRO A 24 36.49 -5.12 -2.17
N THR A 25 35.30 -5.69 -2.40
CA THR A 25 34.30 -5.82 -1.34
C THR A 25 34.77 -6.84 -0.30
N HIS A 26 35.35 -7.96 -0.72
CA HIS A 26 35.90 -8.96 0.20
C HIS A 26 37.07 -8.43 1.04
N SER A 27 37.93 -7.57 0.49
CA SER A 27 39.06 -7.01 1.25
C SER A 27 38.63 -6.00 2.31
N LEU A 28 37.44 -5.41 2.17
CA LEU A 28 36.91 -4.40 3.10
C LEU A 28 36.01 -4.99 4.20
N ILE A 29 35.47 -6.19 4.01
CA ILE A 29 34.46 -6.77 4.91
C ILE A 29 35.09 -7.83 5.81
N ASN A 30 34.88 -7.67 7.12
CA ASN A 30 35.30 -8.64 8.14
C ASN A 30 34.28 -9.80 8.31
N THR A 31 34.05 -10.55 7.22
CA THR A 31 33.24 -11.79 7.18
C THR A 31 33.78 -12.70 6.09
N MET A 32 33.67 -14.03 6.24
CA MET A 32 34.14 -14.95 5.21
C MET A 32 33.46 -14.67 3.87
N PRO A 33 34.22 -14.73 2.77
CA PRO A 33 33.68 -14.56 1.43
C PRO A 33 32.66 -15.67 1.12
N ILE A 34 31.58 -15.30 0.44
CA ILE A 34 30.58 -16.23 -0.11
C ILE A 34 30.31 -15.82 -1.55
N SER A 35 30.03 -16.77 -2.43
CA SER A 35 29.59 -16.43 -3.79
C SER A 35 28.13 -16.00 -3.81
N SER A 36 27.75 -15.13 -4.75
CA SER A 36 26.37 -14.72 -4.98
C SER A 36 25.46 -15.92 -5.26
N LYS A 37 25.98 -16.97 -5.91
CA LYS A 37 25.26 -18.22 -6.18
C LYS A 37 24.94 -18.99 -4.89
N ALA A 38 25.91 -19.11 -3.99
CA ALA A 38 25.72 -19.75 -2.69
C ALA A 38 24.77 -18.93 -1.80
N LEU A 39 24.93 -17.60 -1.80
CA LEU A 39 24.06 -16.69 -1.07
C LEU A 39 22.61 -16.77 -1.57
N LEU A 40 22.38 -16.81 -2.89
CA LEU A 40 21.06 -17.01 -3.49
C LEU A 40 20.44 -18.35 -3.08
N ARG A 41 21.23 -19.43 -3.01
CA ARG A 41 20.74 -20.74 -2.54
C ARG A 41 20.27 -20.67 -1.08
N CYS A 42 21.01 -19.96 -0.23
CA CYS A 42 20.62 -19.71 1.16
C CYS A 42 19.33 -18.89 1.25
N MET A 43 19.23 -17.80 0.48
CA MET A 43 18.03 -16.97 0.42
C MET A 43 16.80 -17.77 -0.02
N ARG A 44 16.94 -18.65 -1.03
CA ARG A 44 15.85 -19.53 -1.49
C ARG A 44 15.43 -20.50 -0.39
N HIS A 45 16.40 -21.09 0.32
CA HIS A 45 16.13 -21.97 1.45
C HIS A 45 15.35 -21.26 2.56
N VAL A 46 15.70 -20.02 2.90
CA VAL A 46 14.94 -19.23 3.88
C VAL A 46 13.54 -18.88 3.37
N ALA A 47 13.39 -18.64 2.06
CA ALA A 47 12.12 -18.28 1.44
C ALA A 47 11.18 -19.48 1.18
N THR A 48 11.66 -20.72 1.19
CA THR A 48 10.87 -21.89 0.76
C THR A 48 9.67 -22.21 1.65
N LYS A 49 8.63 -22.78 1.04
CA LYS A 49 7.59 -23.55 1.75
C LYS A 49 8.09 -24.99 1.89
N VAL A 50 8.23 -25.51 3.11
CA VAL A 50 8.49 -26.95 3.30
C VAL A 50 7.15 -27.67 3.22
N PRO A 51 6.95 -28.62 2.28
CA PRO A 51 5.65 -29.27 2.10
C PRO A 51 5.23 -30.17 3.28
N ASN A 52 6.20 -30.70 4.06
CA ASN A 52 5.94 -31.70 5.10
C ASN A 52 6.83 -31.40 6.33
N PHE A 53 6.34 -30.78 7.40
CA PHE A 53 7.09 -30.78 8.68
C PHE A 53 6.24 -30.59 9.94
N SER A 54 6.65 -31.33 10.98
CA SER A 54 6.13 -31.40 12.36
C SER A 54 6.44 -30.12 13.17
N PRO A 55 5.62 -29.75 14.19
CA PRO A 55 5.59 -28.40 14.77
C PRO A 55 6.79 -27.98 15.64
N MET A 56 7.83 -28.79 15.80
CA MET A 56 8.80 -28.61 16.91
C MET A 56 10.24 -28.27 16.51
N SER A 57 10.51 -27.83 15.28
CA SER A 57 11.82 -27.23 14.92
C SER A 57 11.72 -26.27 13.73
N THR A 58 12.05 -25.00 14.00
CA THR A 58 12.30 -23.86 13.09
C THR A 58 11.62 -23.94 11.73
N ALA A 59 10.36 -23.49 11.67
CA ALA A 59 9.60 -23.38 10.43
C ALA A 59 10.27 -22.38 9.47
N ILE A 60 10.54 -22.83 8.23
CA ILE A 60 10.99 -21.96 7.14
C ILE A 60 9.91 -20.89 6.88
N LEU A 61 10.30 -19.68 6.48
CA LEU A 61 9.45 -18.49 6.43
C LEU A 61 8.05 -18.76 5.83
N GLY A 62 7.99 -19.42 4.67
CA GLY A 62 6.71 -19.75 4.02
C GLY A 62 5.80 -20.70 4.82
N ALA A 63 6.38 -21.62 5.60
CA ALA A 63 5.65 -22.51 6.49
C ALA A 63 5.19 -21.80 7.77
N ARG A 64 6.04 -20.93 8.34
CA ARG A 64 5.68 -20.10 9.50
C ARG A 64 4.47 -19.23 9.19
N ILE A 65 4.50 -18.54 8.06
CA ILE A 65 3.37 -17.76 7.58
C ILE A 65 2.12 -18.61 7.38
N ALA A 66 2.24 -19.81 6.80
CA ALA A 66 1.08 -20.67 6.58
C ALA A 66 0.40 -21.06 7.91
N VAL A 67 1.19 -21.32 8.96
CA VAL A 67 0.68 -21.57 10.31
C VAL A 67 0.03 -20.31 10.90
N ASP A 68 0.67 -19.15 10.73
CA ASP A 68 0.17 -17.89 11.28
C ASP A 68 -1.13 -17.42 10.58
N MET A 69 -1.28 -17.69 9.28
CA MET A 69 -2.49 -17.41 8.50
C MET A 69 -3.71 -18.19 8.99
N GLY A 70 -3.51 -19.43 9.44
CA GLY A 70 -4.59 -20.33 9.83
C GLY A 70 -5.55 -20.65 8.68
N GLU A 71 -6.78 -21.03 9.03
CA GLU A 71 -7.80 -21.47 8.06
C GLU A 71 -8.62 -20.30 7.47
N LYS A 72 -8.67 -19.16 8.16
CA LYS A 72 -9.46 -17.99 7.74
C LYS A 72 -8.53 -16.79 7.55
N PHE A 73 -8.35 -16.38 6.30
CA PHE A 73 -7.51 -15.25 5.92
C PHE A 73 -8.10 -14.49 4.72
N GLY A 74 -7.77 -13.21 4.60
CA GLY A 74 -8.06 -12.38 3.45
C GLY A 74 -6.87 -12.30 2.50
N VAL A 75 -7.14 -12.01 1.22
CA VAL A 75 -6.10 -11.76 0.21
C VAL A 75 -6.40 -10.46 -0.51
N LEU A 76 -5.46 -9.52 -0.46
CA LEU A 76 -5.51 -8.25 -1.17
C LEU A 76 -4.57 -8.32 -2.39
N PHE A 77 -5.08 -7.91 -3.54
CA PHE A 77 -4.32 -7.82 -4.79
C PHE A 77 -4.18 -6.37 -5.22
N ASP A 78 -3.01 -6.01 -5.73
CA ASP A 78 -2.80 -4.73 -6.40
C ASP A 78 -1.76 -4.87 -7.52
N GLY A 79 -1.81 -3.99 -8.51
CA GLY A 79 -1.00 -4.04 -9.73
C GLY A 79 -0.15 -2.80 -9.94
N TRP A 80 1.10 -2.99 -10.38
CA TRP A 80 1.97 -1.92 -10.85
C TRP A 80 2.68 -2.31 -12.15
N ALA A 81 2.88 -1.35 -13.05
CA ALA A 81 3.63 -1.53 -14.30
C ALA A 81 4.92 -0.71 -14.33
N SER A 82 6.00 -1.33 -14.83
CA SER A 82 7.31 -0.69 -15.06
C SER A 82 7.87 -1.09 -16.42
N GLY A 83 7.82 -0.17 -17.40
CA GLY A 83 8.21 -0.48 -18.77
C GLY A 83 7.34 -1.60 -19.34
N THR A 84 7.96 -2.71 -19.75
CA THR A 84 7.28 -3.90 -20.29
C THR A 84 6.87 -4.94 -19.24
N LEU A 85 7.17 -4.69 -17.96
CA LEU A 85 6.88 -5.61 -16.86
C LEU A 85 5.65 -5.16 -16.06
N HIS A 86 4.74 -6.09 -15.79
CA HIS A 86 3.64 -5.91 -14.84
C HIS A 86 3.89 -6.75 -13.59
N PHE A 87 3.59 -6.16 -12.46
CA PHE A 87 3.79 -6.73 -11.15
C PHE A 87 2.47 -6.77 -10.41
N VAL A 88 2.13 -7.93 -9.87
CA VAL A 88 1.01 -8.07 -8.95
C VAL A 88 1.58 -8.28 -7.56
N ALA A 89 1.15 -7.46 -6.61
CA ALA A 89 1.39 -7.68 -5.21
C ALA A 89 0.21 -8.43 -4.59
N VAL A 90 0.52 -9.43 -3.78
CA VAL A 90 -0.45 -10.25 -3.05
C VAL A 90 -0.18 -10.10 -1.56
N TYR A 91 -1.17 -9.62 -0.84
CA TYR A 91 -1.13 -9.31 0.59
C TYR A 91 -2.07 -10.26 1.33
N GLY A 92 -1.54 -11.09 2.22
CA GLY A 92 -2.33 -11.95 3.11
C GLY A 92 -2.71 -11.21 4.37
N LEU A 93 -3.98 -11.27 4.75
CA LEU A 93 -4.57 -10.63 5.93
C LEU A 93 -5.04 -11.69 6.91
N PHE A 94 -4.52 -11.67 8.13
CA PHE A 94 -4.88 -12.63 9.17
C PHE A 94 -4.70 -11.99 10.56
N SER A 95 -5.30 -12.58 11.58
CA SER A 95 -5.37 -11.99 12.93
C SER A 95 -4.02 -11.79 13.62
N LYS A 96 -2.97 -12.50 13.17
CA LYS A 96 -1.61 -12.44 13.73
C LYS A 96 -0.60 -11.62 12.90
N GLY A 97 -1.01 -10.98 11.80
CA GLY A 97 -0.09 -10.15 10.99
C GLY A 97 -0.42 -10.08 9.50
N VAL A 98 0.60 -9.75 8.70
CA VAL A 98 0.49 -9.54 7.25
C VAL A 98 1.61 -10.28 6.52
N PHE A 99 1.28 -10.91 5.39
CA PHE A 99 2.22 -11.64 4.54
C PHE A 99 2.18 -11.13 3.10
N TYR A 100 3.27 -11.32 2.35
CA TYR A 100 3.43 -10.78 1.00
C TYR A 100 3.99 -11.82 0.03
N ILE A 101 3.37 -11.98 -1.14
CA ILE A 101 3.96 -12.64 -2.32
C ILE A 101 3.84 -11.69 -3.51
N LYS A 102 4.91 -11.53 -4.28
CA LYS A 102 4.90 -10.72 -5.51
C LYS A 102 4.91 -11.65 -6.72
N ARG A 103 3.82 -11.75 -7.47
CA ARG A 103 3.80 -12.53 -8.72
C ARG A 103 4.00 -11.60 -9.92
N CYS A 104 5.03 -11.85 -10.72
CA CYS A 104 5.25 -11.17 -12.00
C CYS A 104 4.37 -11.84 -13.06
N LEU A 105 3.46 -11.09 -13.69
CA LEU A 105 2.66 -11.58 -14.82
C LEU A 105 2.97 -10.74 -16.06
N ARG A 106 3.11 -11.40 -17.21
CA ARG A 106 3.33 -10.70 -18.50
C ARG A 106 1.95 -10.27 -19.05
N SER A 107 1.89 -9.00 -19.47
CA SER A 107 0.81 -8.27 -20.16
C SER A 107 -0.59 -8.20 -19.51
N CYS A 108 -1.01 -6.97 -19.18
CA CYS A 108 -2.25 -6.31 -19.62
C CYS A 108 -2.33 -4.91 -18.96
N PRO A 109 -2.57 -3.82 -19.71
CA PRO A 109 -2.72 -2.50 -19.10
C PRO A 109 -4.08 -2.39 -18.40
N LEU A 110 -4.07 -2.26 -17.08
CA LEU A 110 -5.26 -1.85 -16.33
C LEU A 110 -5.42 -0.34 -16.48
N ASN A 111 -6.52 0.04 -17.12
CA ASN A 111 -6.82 1.38 -17.57
C ASN A 111 -7.26 2.25 -16.37
N MET A 112 -6.46 3.28 -16.04
CA MET A 112 -6.66 4.19 -14.90
C MET A 112 -7.57 5.39 -15.25
N ASP A 113 -8.58 5.19 -16.09
CA ASP A 113 -9.30 6.30 -16.76
C ASP A 113 -10.49 6.89 -15.98
N LYS A 114 -10.80 6.42 -14.76
CA LYS A 114 -12.13 6.68 -14.16
C LYS A 114 -12.21 7.87 -13.18
N GLU A 115 -11.09 8.42 -12.72
CA GLU A 115 -11.10 9.60 -11.82
C GLU A 115 -11.17 10.96 -12.57
N LEU A 116 -11.11 10.96 -13.91
CA LEU A 116 -11.14 12.19 -14.73
C LEU A 116 -12.51 12.86 -14.80
N MET A 117 -13.61 12.16 -14.47
CA MET A 117 -14.98 12.67 -14.69
C MET A 117 -15.29 13.97 -13.93
N PHE A 118 -14.74 14.16 -12.72
CA PHE A 118 -14.93 15.42 -11.98
C PHE A 118 -14.25 16.62 -12.65
N LEU A 119 -13.09 16.40 -13.28
CA LEU A 119 -12.31 17.46 -13.91
C LEU A 119 -12.80 17.81 -15.32
N GLU A 120 -13.60 16.94 -15.97
CA GLU A 120 -14.17 17.20 -17.29
C GLU A 120 -14.96 18.51 -17.34
N ALA A 121 -15.74 18.81 -16.31
CA ALA A 121 -16.51 20.06 -16.20
C ALA A 121 -15.62 21.32 -16.16
N TYR A 122 -14.35 21.18 -15.76
CA TYR A 122 -13.38 22.29 -15.64
C TYR A 122 -12.31 22.26 -16.74
N LYS A 123 -12.41 21.31 -17.68
CA LYS A 123 -11.41 21.09 -18.72
C LYS A 123 -11.01 22.35 -19.49
N PRO A 124 -11.93 23.23 -19.92
CA PRO A 124 -11.56 24.45 -20.65
C PRO A 124 -10.63 25.37 -19.84
N ILE A 125 -10.91 25.52 -18.55
CA ILE A 125 -10.12 26.36 -17.64
C ILE A 125 -8.76 25.72 -17.34
N ILE A 126 -8.75 24.40 -17.14
CA ILE A 126 -7.52 23.63 -16.92
C ILE A 126 -6.60 23.72 -18.15
N ASP A 127 -7.16 23.56 -19.35
CA ASP A 127 -6.42 23.64 -20.61
C ASP A 127 -5.88 25.05 -20.85
N GLN A 128 -6.62 26.09 -20.47
CA GLN A 128 -6.13 27.48 -20.51
C GLN A 128 -4.89 27.68 -19.61
N VAL A 129 -4.93 27.20 -18.35
CA VAL A 129 -3.78 27.30 -17.45
C VAL A 129 -2.61 26.44 -17.94
N GLN A 130 -2.88 25.25 -18.46
CA GLN A 130 -1.88 24.37 -19.07
C GLN A 130 -1.16 25.08 -20.23
N ALA A 131 -1.91 25.74 -21.13
CA ALA A 131 -1.34 26.51 -22.24
C ALA A 131 -0.47 27.67 -21.76
N LEU A 132 -0.93 28.43 -20.77
CA LEU A 132 -0.16 29.49 -20.13
C LEU A 132 1.14 28.94 -19.52
N CYS A 133 1.07 27.82 -18.79
CA CYS A 133 2.23 27.17 -18.19
C CYS A 133 3.22 26.66 -19.24
N VAL A 134 2.78 26.29 -20.45
CA VAL A 134 3.68 25.95 -21.56
C VAL A 134 4.46 27.19 -22.03
N GLN A 135 3.79 28.33 -22.22
CA GLN A 135 4.41 29.59 -22.64
C GLN A 135 5.40 30.13 -21.59
N LEU A 136 5.05 30.02 -20.31
CA LEU A 136 5.90 30.39 -19.18
C LEU A 136 7.18 29.56 -19.05
N ARG A 137 7.21 28.37 -19.66
CA ARG A 137 8.37 27.49 -19.65
C ARG A 137 9.35 27.75 -20.80
N LEU A 138 9.00 28.64 -21.74
CA LEU A 138 9.93 29.08 -22.78
C LEU A 138 11.11 29.81 -22.14
N PRO A 139 12.35 29.66 -22.66
CA PRO A 139 13.56 30.13 -21.98
C PRO A 139 13.53 31.59 -21.54
N ASN A 140 13.11 32.49 -22.44
CA ASN A 140 13.08 33.93 -22.16
C ASN A 140 12.04 34.29 -21.09
N ASN A 141 10.82 33.73 -21.21
CA ASN A 141 9.75 33.96 -20.24
C ASN A 141 10.07 33.36 -18.87
N ALA A 142 10.70 32.18 -18.86
CA ALA A 142 11.11 31.51 -17.63
C ALA A 142 12.23 32.28 -16.91
N ALA A 143 13.19 32.83 -17.67
CA ALA A 143 14.26 33.67 -17.12
C ALA A 143 13.69 34.96 -16.51
N GLU A 144 12.73 35.60 -17.19
CA GLU A 144 12.09 36.81 -16.67
C GLU A 144 11.22 36.50 -15.44
N LEU A 145 10.40 35.44 -15.48
CA LEU A 145 9.60 35.03 -14.32
C LEU A 145 10.50 34.73 -13.09
N ALA A 146 11.68 34.15 -13.30
CA ALA A 146 12.61 33.82 -12.22
C ALA A 146 13.14 35.06 -11.47
N ARG A 147 13.08 36.25 -12.07
CA ARG A 147 13.41 37.52 -11.40
C ARG A 147 12.36 37.92 -10.36
N HIS A 148 11.12 37.49 -10.53
CA HIS A 148 9.98 37.88 -9.70
C HIS A 148 9.50 36.77 -8.76
N THR A 149 9.92 35.53 -8.96
CA THR A 149 9.57 34.42 -8.07
C THR A 149 10.59 33.28 -8.10
N LYS A 150 10.75 32.63 -6.94
CA LYS A 150 11.54 31.39 -6.81
C LYS A 150 10.83 30.15 -7.37
N TYR A 151 9.53 30.25 -7.65
CA TYR A 151 8.71 29.12 -8.06
C TYR A 151 8.69 28.96 -9.58
N LYS A 152 8.97 27.74 -10.05
CA LYS A 152 8.87 27.41 -11.48
C LYS A 152 7.44 27.03 -11.87
N PRO A 153 6.98 27.35 -13.08
CA PRO A 153 5.70 26.85 -13.61
C PRO A 153 5.73 25.32 -13.72
N LEU A 154 4.58 24.69 -13.49
CA LEU A 154 4.38 23.25 -13.60
C LEU A 154 3.47 22.94 -14.79
N LYS A 155 3.62 21.76 -15.40
CA LYS A 155 2.71 21.24 -16.42
C LYS A 155 2.02 19.99 -15.87
N ALA A 156 0.71 19.90 -16.02
CA ALA A 156 -0.04 18.71 -15.62
C ALA A 156 0.28 17.52 -16.54
N ASN A 157 0.33 16.32 -15.94
CA ASN A 157 0.36 15.05 -16.65
C ASN A 157 -1.08 14.54 -16.80
N ALA A 158 -1.49 14.23 -18.03
CA ALA A 158 -2.86 13.84 -18.36
C ALA A 158 -3.40 12.65 -17.55
N THR A 159 -2.52 11.78 -17.04
CA THR A 159 -2.91 10.52 -16.39
C THR A 159 -3.22 10.63 -14.90
N ARG A 160 -3.04 11.79 -14.25
CA ARG A 160 -3.20 11.94 -12.80
C ARG A 160 -3.73 13.31 -12.38
N TRP A 161 -4.89 13.34 -11.73
CA TRP A 161 -5.52 14.58 -11.24
C TRP A 161 -4.65 15.35 -10.24
N SER A 162 -3.83 14.65 -9.46
CA SER A 162 -2.88 15.28 -8.50
C SER A 162 -1.87 16.20 -9.19
N SER A 163 -1.47 15.90 -10.43
CA SER A 163 -0.59 16.77 -11.20
C SER A 163 -1.31 18.04 -11.69
N THR A 164 -2.59 17.92 -12.04
CA THR A 164 -3.48 19.04 -12.36
C THR A 164 -3.64 19.95 -11.14
N PHE A 165 -3.91 19.37 -9.96
CA PHE A 165 -4.00 20.13 -8.71
C PHE A 165 -2.70 20.89 -8.41
N GLN A 166 -1.54 20.23 -8.49
CA GLN A 166 -0.25 20.88 -8.27
C GLN A 166 0.02 22.03 -9.26
N MET A 167 -0.36 21.85 -10.54
CA MET A 167 -0.25 22.90 -11.55
C MET A 167 -1.12 24.11 -11.22
N LEU A 168 -2.41 23.90 -10.92
CA LEU A 168 -3.34 24.99 -10.61
C LEU A 168 -2.92 25.73 -9.33
N THR A 169 -2.55 24.99 -8.28
CA THR A 169 -2.02 25.56 -7.03
C THR A 169 -0.74 26.36 -7.28
N ARG A 170 0.14 25.88 -8.17
CA ARG A 170 1.34 26.62 -8.57
C ARG A 170 0.98 27.91 -9.29
N TYR A 171 0.07 27.84 -10.27
CA TYR A 171 -0.40 28.99 -11.03
C TYR A 171 -0.96 30.08 -10.09
N VAL A 172 -1.83 29.73 -9.15
CA VAL A 172 -2.40 30.70 -8.20
C VAL A 172 -1.30 31.40 -7.40
N LYS A 173 -0.27 30.67 -6.94
CA LYS A 173 0.87 31.23 -6.18
C LYS A 173 1.76 32.17 -6.99
N ILE A 174 1.90 31.95 -8.30
CA ILE A 174 2.81 32.75 -9.14
C ILE A 174 2.08 33.81 -9.97
N ARG A 175 0.75 33.92 -9.88
CA ARG A 175 -0.06 34.79 -10.73
C ARG A 175 0.44 36.23 -10.78
N ASP A 176 0.74 36.83 -9.63
CA ASP A 176 1.16 38.24 -9.60
C ASP A 176 2.56 38.44 -10.17
N ALA A 177 3.44 37.42 -10.07
CA ALA A 177 4.74 37.43 -10.74
C ALA A 177 4.59 37.30 -12.26
N ILE A 178 3.60 36.54 -12.75
CA ILE A 178 3.34 36.41 -14.20
C ILE A 178 2.96 37.76 -14.82
N LYS A 179 2.26 38.64 -14.10
CA LYS A 179 1.90 39.98 -14.60
C LYS A 179 3.12 40.85 -14.93
N MET A 180 4.28 40.58 -14.31
CA MET A 180 5.51 41.31 -14.60
C MET A 180 6.16 40.87 -15.92
N VAL A 181 5.72 39.75 -16.50
CA VAL A 181 6.24 39.23 -17.76
C VAL A 181 5.36 39.74 -18.91
N ALA A 182 5.69 40.92 -19.44
CA ALA A 182 4.91 41.62 -20.46
C ALA A 182 4.54 40.74 -21.69
N ALA A 183 5.44 39.84 -22.10
CA ALA A 183 5.24 38.97 -23.28
C ALA A 183 4.06 37.98 -23.16
N ILE A 184 3.53 37.76 -21.96
CA ILE A 184 2.47 36.77 -21.70
C ILE A 184 1.34 37.34 -20.83
N GLU A 185 1.36 38.64 -20.54
CA GLU A 185 0.35 39.29 -19.72
C GLU A 185 -1.05 39.11 -20.34
N ASP A 186 -1.17 39.22 -21.66
CA ASP A 186 -2.41 39.04 -22.43
C ASP A 186 -2.95 37.60 -22.38
N LEU A 187 -2.11 36.62 -22.03
CA LEU A 187 -2.50 35.21 -21.92
C LEU A 187 -3.03 34.87 -20.52
N LEU A 188 -3.02 35.81 -19.57
CA LEU A 188 -3.53 35.59 -18.23
C LEU A 188 -5.05 35.34 -18.26
N PRO A 189 -5.54 34.30 -17.53
CA PRO A 189 -6.96 34.13 -17.31
C PRO A 189 -7.59 35.41 -16.74
N ARG A 190 -8.74 35.80 -17.31
CA ARG A 190 -9.52 36.96 -16.87
C ARG A 190 -9.85 36.86 -15.38
N PRO A 191 -10.08 37.98 -14.67
CA PRO A 191 -10.37 37.95 -13.23
C PRO A 191 -11.52 37.01 -12.83
N SER A 192 -12.56 36.88 -13.66
CA SER A 192 -13.66 35.92 -13.43
C SER A 192 -13.20 34.47 -13.51
N THR A 193 -12.46 34.10 -14.56
CA THR A 193 -11.88 32.76 -14.72
C THR A 193 -10.86 32.45 -13.64
N HIS A 194 -10.06 33.45 -13.23
CA HIS A 194 -9.13 33.29 -12.11
C HIS A 194 -9.87 32.94 -10.80
N ARG A 195 -11.01 33.60 -10.51
CA ARG A 195 -11.84 33.23 -9.35
C ARG A 195 -12.35 31.80 -9.45
N GLN A 196 -12.75 31.34 -10.63
CA GLN A 196 -13.15 29.95 -10.86
C GLN A 196 -11.98 28.97 -10.64
N ILE A 197 -10.77 29.32 -11.07
CA ILE A 197 -9.56 28.51 -10.81
C ILE A 197 -9.29 28.41 -9.31
N VAL A 198 -9.37 29.51 -8.56
CA VAL A 198 -9.18 29.51 -7.11
C VAL A 198 -10.24 28.63 -6.42
N GLN A 199 -11.51 28.75 -6.82
CA GLN A 199 -12.57 27.86 -6.32
C GLN A 199 -12.29 26.40 -6.62
N LEU A 200 -11.81 26.07 -7.82
CA LEU A 200 -11.42 24.71 -8.19
C LEU A 200 -10.25 24.19 -7.35
N VAL A 201 -9.22 25.03 -7.12
CA VAL A 201 -8.09 24.68 -6.25
C VAL A 201 -8.56 24.34 -4.85
N ASN A 202 -9.46 25.13 -4.26
CA ASN A 202 -10.00 24.83 -2.93
C ASN A 202 -10.79 23.51 -2.90
N LYS A 203 -11.59 23.23 -3.95
CA LYS A 203 -12.30 21.94 -4.05
C LYS A 203 -11.33 20.76 -4.14
N LEU A 204 -10.24 20.91 -4.90
CA LEU A 204 -9.22 19.88 -5.04
C LEU A 204 -8.37 19.71 -3.78
N GLU A 205 -8.19 20.78 -2.99
CA GLU A 205 -7.53 20.72 -1.69
C GLU A 205 -8.34 19.90 -0.68
N ASP A 206 -9.67 20.09 -0.63
CA ASP A 206 -10.55 19.24 0.17
C ASP A 206 -10.41 17.77 -0.24
N LEU A 207 -10.44 17.46 -1.54
CA LEU A 207 -10.34 16.10 -2.05
C LEU A 207 -8.95 15.49 -1.80
N ASP A 208 -7.86 16.27 -1.91
CA ASP A 208 -6.51 15.79 -1.59
C ASP A 208 -6.36 15.51 -0.09
N SER A 209 -7.00 16.30 0.78
CA SER A 209 -7.00 16.04 2.23
C SER A 209 -7.64 14.68 2.56
N ILE A 210 -8.74 14.33 1.89
CA ILE A 210 -9.43 13.05 2.04
C ILE A 210 -8.54 11.93 1.50
N ARG A 211 -7.99 12.10 0.31
CA ARG A 211 -7.05 11.14 -0.28
C ARG A 211 -5.84 10.89 0.63
N VAL A 212 -5.27 11.91 1.27
CA VAL A 212 -4.19 11.75 2.26
C VAL A 212 -4.66 10.98 3.50
N LYS A 213 -5.89 11.24 4.00
CA LYS A 213 -6.44 10.51 5.14
C LYS A 213 -6.72 9.04 4.80
N LEU A 214 -7.26 8.76 3.61
CA LEU A 214 -7.42 7.40 3.07
C LEU A 214 -6.08 6.68 2.92
N GLN A 215 -4.98 7.43 2.78
CA GLN A 215 -3.62 6.92 2.69
C GLN A 215 -2.98 6.55 4.05
N SER A 216 -3.65 6.82 5.17
CA SER A 216 -3.17 6.49 6.52
C SER A 216 -3.23 4.99 6.80
N GLU A 217 -2.34 4.48 7.66
CA GLU A 217 -2.25 3.05 7.95
C GLU A 217 -3.40 2.53 8.82
N ASP A 218 -3.99 3.40 9.64
CA ASP A 218 -5.01 3.06 10.63
C ASP A 218 -6.43 3.36 10.14
N CYS A 219 -6.59 3.68 8.84
CA CYS A 219 -7.90 4.00 8.30
C CYS A 219 -8.77 2.75 8.21
N THR A 220 -9.96 2.81 8.80
CA THR A 220 -10.92 1.70 8.76
C THR A 220 -11.94 1.87 7.63
N LEU A 221 -12.57 0.77 7.21
CA LEU A 221 -13.62 0.82 6.19
C LEU A 221 -14.80 1.74 6.59
N GLY A 222 -15.15 1.77 7.88
CA GLY A 222 -16.17 2.68 8.40
C GLY A 222 -15.77 4.16 8.37
N GLU A 223 -14.48 4.49 8.50
CA GLU A 223 -14.00 5.86 8.28
C GLU A 223 -14.04 6.24 6.79
N VAL A 224 -13.67 5.31 5.91
CA VAL A 224 -13.71 5.53 4.45
C VAL A 224 -15.13 5.81 3.97
N ARG A 225 -16.12 5.03 4.44
CA ARG A 225 -17.52 5.27 4.08
C ARG A 225 -17.97 6.66 4.53
N ARG A 226 -17.67 7.08 5.77
CA ARG A 226 -17.98 8.43 6.27
C ARG A 226 -17.32 9.54 5.44
N LEU A 227 -16.08 9.35 5.02
CA LEU A 227 -15.38 10.29 4.15
C LEU A 227 -16.07 10.37 2.77
N PHE A 228 -16.44 9.24 2.19
CA PHE A 228 -17.16 9.17 0.93
C PHE A 228 -18.55 9.81 1.00
N ASP A 229 -19.31 9.57 2.07
CA ASP A 229 -20.61 10.21 2.29
C ASP A 229 -20.48 11.74 2.35
N THR A 230 -19.43 12.23 3.02
CA THR A 230 -19.10 13.66 3.08
C THR A 230 -18.74 14.21 1.69
N VAL A 231 -17.96 13.47 0.89
CA VAL A 231 -17.63 13.85 -0.50
C VAL A 231 -18.88 13.90 -1.35
N MET A 232 -19.77 12.92 -1.26
CA MET A 232 -21.00 12.86 -2.04
C MET A 232 -21.95 14.00 -1.69
N ALA A 233 -22.07 14.33 -0.40
CA ALA A 233 -22.87 15.47 0.05
C ALA A 233 -22.34 16.81 -0.48
N LYS A 234 -21.01 16.99 -0.50
CA LYS A 234 -20.39 18.23 -0.99
C LYS A 234 -20.27 18.30 -2.51
N TYR A 235 -20.09 17.15 -3.17
CA TYR A 235 -19.85 17.00 -4.60
C TYR A 235 -20.74 15.90 -5.19
N PRO A 236 -22.05 16.15 -5.40
CA PRO A 236 -23.00 15.12 -5.85
C PRO A 236 -22.62 14.42 -7.16
N ALA A 237 -21.83 15.08 -8.02
CA ALA A 237 -21.30 14.50 -9.26
C ALA A 237 -20.46 13.24 -9.05
N THR A 238 -19.86 13.04 -7.87
CA THR A 238 -19.00 11.87 -7.57
C THR A 238 -19.77 10.68 -7.00
N SER A 239 -21.09 10.80 -6.76
CA SER A 239 -21.91 9.79 -6.09
C SER A 239 -21.96 8.45 -6.82
N HIS A 240 -21.91 8.48 -8.15
CA HIS A 240 -21.91 7.28 -8.99
C HIS A 240 -20.71 6.35 -8.74
N HIS A 241 -19.62 6.87 -8.15
CA HIS A 241 -18.40 6.13 -7.88
C HIS A 241 -18.19 5.82 -6.38
N HIS A 242 -18.65 6.70 -5.49
CA HIS A 242 -18.38 6.59 -4.05
C HIS A 242 -19.53 5.98 -3.23
N GLY A 243 -20.71 5.81 -3.84
CA GLY A 243 -21.87 5.24 -3.17
C GLY A 243 -21.66 3.76 -2.78
N ALA A 244 -22.33 3.33 -1.71
CA ALA A 244 -22.30 1.93 -1.25
C ALA A 244 -22.79 0.94 -2.33
N SER A 245 -23.69 1.39 -3.21
CA SER A 245 -24.20 0.61 -4.35
C SER A 245 -23.51 0.96 -5.68
N ALA A 246 -22.35 1.62 -5.66
CA ALA A 246 -21.62 1.94 -6.87
C ALA A 246 -21.21 0.65 -7.61
N ARG A 247 -21.17 0.69 -8.94
CA ARG A 247 -20.86 -0.50 -9.78
C ARG A 247 -19.53 -1.18 -9.46
N ILE A 248 -18.59 -0.45 -8.84
CA ILE A 248 -17.29 -0.95 -8.41
C ILE A 248 -17.36 -1.82 -7.15
N VAL A 249 -18.44 -1.70 -6.37
CA VAL A 249 -18.67 -2.48 -5.15
C VAL A 249 -19.27 -3.82 -5.54
N HIS A 250 -18.50 -4.89 -5.34
CA HIS A 250 -18.89 -6.24 -5.77
C HIS A 250 -19.83 -6.93 -4.78
N LEU A 251 -19.67 -6.66 -3.48
CA LEU A 251 -20.46 -7.29 -2.40
C LEU A 251 -20.99 -6.20 -1.44
N PRO A 252 -21.99 -5.41 -1.87
CA PRO A 252 -22.46 -4.25 -1.12
C PRO A 252 -23.00 -4.62 0.27
N VAL A 253 -23.77 -5.71 0.38
CA VAL A 253 -24.34 -6.19 1.65
C VAL A 253 -23.23 -6.57 2.65
N PHE A 254 -22.17 -7.23 2.17
CA PHE A 254 -21.02 -7.58 3.01
C PHE A 254 -20.26 -6.32 3.47
N GLU A 255 -20.01 -5.38 2.55
CA GLU A 255 -19.30 -4.14 2.87
C GLU A 255 -20.05 -3.31 3.92
N ASP A 256 -21.37 -3.20 3.78
CA ASP A 256 -22.23 -2.50 4.75
C ASP A 256 -22.29 -3.23 6.09
N ALA A 257 -22.36 -4.56 6.10
CA ALA A 257 -22.25 -5.37 7.32
C ALA A 257 -20.94 -5.09 8.07
N VAL A 258 -19.81 -5.06 7.36
CA VAL A 258 -18.50 -4.73 7.95
C VAL A 258 -18.46 -3.30 8.50
N VAL A 259 -18.99 -2.32 7.77
CA VAL A 259 -19.06 -0.93 8.22
C VAL A 259 -19.90 -0.78 9.49
N LYS A 260 -21.04 -1.48 9.57
CA LYS A 260 -21.90 -1.51 10.76
C LYS A 260 -21.22 -2.17 11.94
N LEU A 261 -20.56 -3.31 11.73
CA LEU A 261 -19.79 -4.00 12.77
C LEU A 261 -18.61 -3.17 13.31
N LEU A 262 -17.97 -2.36 12.46
CA LEU A 262 -16.93 -1.42 12.86
C LEU A 262 -17.46 -0.22 13.66
N SER A 263 -18.75 0.07 13.54
CA SER A 263 -19.41 1.21 14.19
C SER A 263 -20.28 0.79 15.38
N ASP A 264 -20.19 -0.48 15.79
CA ASP A 264 -21.03 -1.12 16.82
C ASP A 264 -22.54 -0.95 16.59
N CYS A 265 -22.95 -0.94 15.31
CA CYS A 265 -24.35 -0.88 14.89
C CYS A 265 -24.95 -2.29 14.74
N GLU A 266 -26.26 -2.39 14.92
CA GLU A 266 -27.00 -3.62 14.62
C GLU A 266 -26.98 -3.90 13.10
N ILE A 267 -26.82 -5.18 12.78
CA ILE A 267 -26.85 -5.70 11.40
C ILE A 267 -28.13 -6.48 11.17
N ILE A 268 -28.67 -6.40 9.96
CA ILE A 268 -29.89 -7.14 9.58
C ILE A 268 -29.57 -8.60 9.23
N GLN A 269 -30.60 -9.45 9.12
CA GLN A 269 -30.41 -10.88 8.82
C GLN A 269 -29.60 -11.13 7.54
N GLU A 270 -29.87 -10.40 6.46
CA GLU A 270 -29.13 -10.53 5.19
C GLU A 270 -27.63 -10.19 5.37
N GLU A 271 -27.33 -9.19 6.20
CA GLU A 271 -25.97 -8.80 6.55
C GLU A 271 -25.31 -9.88 7.43
N GLU A 272 -26.02 -10.42 8.42
CA GLU A 272 -25.54 -11.52 9.25
C GLU A 272 -25.18 -12.75 8.42
N GLU A 273 -26.01 -13.12 7.45
CA GLU A 273 -25.77 -14.21 6.51
C GLU A 273 -24.51 -13.94 5.67
N SER A 274 -24.29 -12.70 5.23
CA SER A 274 -23.11 -12.31 4.45
C SER A 274 -21.79 -12.42 5.22
N VAL A 275 -21.81 -12.24 6.55
CA VAL A 275 -20.63 -12.36 7.42
C VAL A 275 -20.59 -13.66 8.22
N ALA A 276 -21.51 -14.60 7.98
CA ALA A 276 -21.64 -15.82 8.78
C ALA A 276 -20.37 -16.68 8.80
N CYS A 277 -19.61 -16.72 7.70
CA CYS A 277 -18.34 -17.47 7.64
C CYS A 277 -17.24 -16.88 8.56
N PHE A 278 -17.42 -15.65 9.03
CA PHE A 278 -16.53 -14.97 10.00
C PHE A 278 -17.00 -15.11 11.45
N ALA A 279 -18.15 -15.75 11.71
CA ALA A 279 -18.63 -15.96 13.07
C ALA A 279 -17.64 -16.82 13.87
N LEU A 280 -17.46 -16.46 15.14
CA LEU A 280 -16.76 -17.30 16.10
C LEU A 280 -17.66 -18.49 16.48
N PRO A 281 -17.09 -19.67 16.75
CA PRO A 281 -17.87 -20.80 17.25
C PRO A 281 -18.63 -20.38 18.50
N ALA A 282 -19.94 -20.67 18.53
CA ALA A 282 -20.72 -20.47 19.74
C ALA A 282 -20.03 -21.23 20.89
N PRO A 283 -19.88 -20.62 22.08
CA PRO A 283 -19.37 -21.35 23.24
C PRO A 283 -20.24 -22.60 23.43
N PRO A 284 -19.62 -23.76 23.73
CA PRO A 284 -20.36 -25.01 23.86
C PRO A 284 -21.53 -24.81 24.83
N PRO A 285 -22.73 -25.32 24.52
CA PRO A 285 -23.89 -25.14 25.36
C PRO A 285 -23.65 -25.87 26.69
N ASN A 286 -23.28 -25.11 27.71
CA ASN A 286 -23.13 -25.50 29.11
C ASN A 286 -22.32 -26.78 29.37
N GLU A 287 -21.03 -26.63 29.71
CA GLU A 287 -20.62 -27.34 30.93
C GLU A 287 -21.46 -26.73 32.06
N ALA A 288 -22.34 -27.54 32.67
CA ALA A 288 -23.13 -27.12 33.84
C ALA A 288 -22.21 -26.37 34.81
N PRO A 289 -22.63 -25.21 35.35
CA PRO A 289 -21.76 -24.40 36.17
C PRO A 289 -21.31 -25.25 37.35
N ARG A 290 -20.04 -25.69 37.35
CA ARG A 290 -19.40 -26.17 38.57
C ARG A 290 -19.66 -25.10 39.61
N ASN A 291 -20.19 -25.48 40.76
CA ASN A 291 -20.57 -24.56 41.82
C ASN A 291 -19.34 -23.72 42.22
N VAL A 292 -19.17 -22.56 41.56
CA VAL A 292 -18.04 -21.65 41.79
C VAL A 292 -18.40 -20.85 43.03
N ASP A 293 -17.46 -20.82 43.99
CA ASP A 293 -17.62 -20.12 45.26
C ASP A 293 -17.96 -18.62 45.03
N PHE A 294 -18.63 -18.04 46.03
CA PHE A 294 -19.08 -16.66 46.05
C PHE A 294 -17.96 -15.66 45.72
N ALA A 295 -16.75 -15.82 46.26
CA ALA A 295 -15.60 -14.96 45.97
C ALA A 295 -15.22 -15.00 44.48
N THR A 296 -15.25 -16.20 43.88
CA THR A 296 -14.96 -16.38 42.46
C THR A 296 -16.04 -15.76 41.56
N LYS A 297 -17.32 -15.84 41.95
CA LYS A 297 -18.43 -15.15 41.26
C LYS A 297 -18.32 -13.63 41.35
N THR A 298 -18.04 -13.09 42.55
CA THR A 298 -17.92 -11.66 42.79
C THR A 298 -16.74 -11.05 42.01
N LEU A 299 -15.60 -11.75 41.94
CA LEU A 299 -14.44 -11.32 41.14
C LEU A 299 -14.70 -11.36 39.63
N ARG A 300 -15.47 -12.33 39.13
CA ARG A 300 -15.86 -12.41 37.70
C ARG A 300 -16.81 -11.28 37.31
N GLN A 301 -17.73 -10.90 38.18
CA GLN A 301 -18.65 -9.77 37.96
C GLN A 301 -17.92 -8.42 38.02
N ALA A 302 -16.93 -8.27 38.91
CA ALA A 302 -16.12 -7.06 39.01
C ALA A 302 -15.13 -6.89 37.84
N LYS A 303 -14.71 -7.97 37.19
CA LYS A 303 -13.79 -7.95 36.03
C LYS A 303 -14.46 -7.89 34.66
N ARG A 304 -15.78 -8.10 34.55
CA ARG A 304 -16.50 -7.88 33.28
C ARG A 304 -16.60 -6.38 33.02
N PRO A 305 -15.96 -5.84 31.97
CA PRO A 305 -16.16 -4.44 31.58
C PRO A 305 -17.64 -4.24 31.25
N ARG A 306 -18.27 -3.21 31.81
CA ARG A 306 -19.72 -2.96 31.66
C ARG A 306 -20.18 -2.68 30.22
N HIS A 307 -19.30 -2.62 29.21
CA HIS A 307 -19.63 -2.35 27.81
C HIS A 307 -18.71 -3.06 26.80
N GLY A 308 -18.25 -4.28 27.10
CA GLY A 308 -17.57 -5.10 26.09
C GLY A 308 -18.58 -5.99 25.38
N ALA A 309 -19.10 -5.58 24.22
CA ALA A 309 -19.85 -6.50 23.37
C ALA A 309 -18.99 -7.75 23.13
N GLU A 310 -19.51 -8.94 23.44
CA GLU A 310 -18.84 -10.19 23.07
C GLU A 310 -18.61 -10.15 21.56
N ASN A 311 -17.35 -10.24 21.15
CA ASN A 311 -17.00 -10.15 19.73
C ASN A 311 -17.58 -11.38 19.03
N LYS A 312 -18.71 -11.21 18.33
CA LYS A 312 -19.44 -12.30 17.65
C LYS A 312 -18.68 -12.86 16.44
N TYR A 313 -17.75 -12.05 15.90
CA TYR A 313 -16.99 -12.33 14.68
C TYR A 313 -15.49 -12.31 14.92
N ILE A 314 -14.73 -12.98 14.05
CA ILE A 314 -13.26 -12.96 14.09
C ILE A 314 -12.72 -11.55 13.81
N ASP A 315 -11.59 -11.21 14.44
CA ASP A 315 -10.96 -9.89 14.31
C ASP A 315 -10.57 -9.51 12.88
N LEU A 316 -10.49 -10.49 11.97
CA LEU A 316 -10.18 -10.26 10.56
C LEU A 316 -11.10 -9.22 9.91
N LEU A 317 -12.39 -9.18 10.27
CA LEU A 317 -13.34 -8.19 9.74
C LEU A 317 -12.95 -6.75 10.10
N ARG A 318 -12.33 -6.56 11.28
CA ARG A 318 -11.85 -5.25 11.73
C ARG A 318 -10.53 -4.84 11.09
N LEU A 319 -9.80 -5.81 10.52
CA LEU A 319 -8.48 -5.63 9.93
C LEU A 319 -8.53 -5.47 8.40
N ILE A 320 -9.71 -5.49 7.77
CA ILE A 320 -9.85 -5.30 6.33
C ILE A 320 -9.37 -3.88 5.96
N PRO A 321 -8.26 -3.74 5.22
CA PRO A 321 -7.75 -2.44 4.84
C PRO A 321 -8.68 -1.87 3.77
N PRO A 322 -9.12 -0.62 3.90
CA PRO A 322 -10.01 -0.02 2.92
C PRO A 322 -9.29 0.39 1.63
N THR A 323 -7.95 0.41 1.64
CA THR A 323 -7.11 0.87 0.54
C THR A 323 -5.88 -0.03 0.38
N SER A 324 -5.37 -0.10 -0.85
CA SER A 324 -4.15 -0.85 -1.18
C SER A 324 -2.85 -0.09 -0.88
N ASN A 325 -2.85 0.90 0.01
CA ASN A 325 -1.66 1.73 0.33
C ASN A 325 -0.43 0.90 0.70
N ARG A 326 -0.66 -0.23 1.37
CA ARG A 326 0.40 -1.17 1.73
C ARG A 326 1.09 -1.70 0.46
N CYS A 327 0.34 -2.02 -0.59
CA CYS A 327 0.85 -2.40 -1.90
C CYS A 327 1.62 -1.26 -2.57
N ASP A 328 1.10 -0.02 -2.53
CA ASP A 328 1.79 1.16 -3.08
C ASP A 328 3.17 1.38 -2.46
N ARG A 329 3.29 1.24 -1.13
CA ARG A 329 4.58 1.33 -0.44
C ARG A 329 5.54 0.23 -0.90
N LEU A 330 5.05 -1.00 -1.11
CA LEU A 330 5.86 -2.08 -1.66
C LEU A 330 6.29 -1.80 -3.09
N PHE A 331 5.42 -1.25 -3.93
CA PHE A 331 5.79 -0.85 -5.29
C PHE A 331 6.85 0.25 -5.30
N PHE A 332 6.78 1.19 -4.36
CA PHE A 332 7.83 2.19 -4.17
C PHE A 332 9.17 1.53 -3.79
N GLN A 333 9.17 0.60 -2.84
CA GLN A 333 10.37 -0.17 -2.50
C GLN A 333 10.88 -0.97 -3.71
N CYS A 334 9.99 -1.59 -4.49
CA CYS A 334 10.36 -2.30 -5.71
C CYS A 334 11.08 -1.38 -6.71
N LYS A 335 10.62 -0.14 -6.88
CA LYS A 335 11.27 0.85 -7.77
C LYS A 335 12.68 1.20 -7.31
N LEU A 336 12.90 1.32 -6.00
CA LEU A 336 14.24 1.57 -5.46
C LEU A 336 15.18 0.38 -5.65
N VAL A 337 14.64 -0.84 -5.60
CA VAL A 337 15.41 -2.08 -5.75
C VAL A 337 15.68 -2.39 -7.23
N LEU A 338 14.74 -2.10 -8.13
CA LEU A 338 14.90 -2.23 -9.59
C LEU A 338 15.73 -1.06 -10.15
N ASN A 339 17.03 -1.07 -9.88
CA ASN A 339 17.98 -0.15 -10.49
C ASN A 339 18.67 -0.81 -11.71
N PRO A 340 19.35 -0.03 -12.58
CA PRO A 340 20.05 -0.58 -13.75
C PRO A 340 21.06 -1.69 -13.41
N LEU A 341 21.71 -1.61 -12.24
CA LEU A 341 22.65 -2.62 -11.74
C LEU A 341 21.97 -3.95 -11.36
N ARG A 342 20.64 -3.97 -11.25
CA ARG A 342 19.82 -5.17 -11.03
C ARG A 342 18.86 -5.45 -12.19
N ALA A 343 19.00 -4.76 -13.33
CA ALA A 343 18.12 -4.94 -14.49
C ALA A 343 18.26 -6.33 -15.13
N SER A 344 19.41 -7.00 -14.96
CA SER A 344 19.66 -8.38 -15.39
C SER A 344 19.18 -9.45 -14.39
N LEU A 345 18.60 -9.05 -13.25
CA LEU A 345 18.14 -10.01 -12.25
C LEU A 345 16.90 -10.75 -12.75
N LEU A 346 16.97 -12.09 -12.72
CA LEU A 346 15.81 -12.93 -13.05
C LEU A 346 14.59 -12.56 -12.17
N PRO A 347 13.37 -12.50 -12.72
CA PRO A 347 12.16 -12.15 -11.96
C PRO A 347 11.99 -12.96 -10.67
N ALA A 348 12.31 -14.26 -10.69
CA ALA A 348 12.24 -15.13 -9.51
C ALA A 348 13.22 -14.73 -8.39
N ASN A 349 14.45 -14.31 -8.75
CA ASN A 349 15.40 -13.82 -7.76
C ASN A 349 14.97 -12.46 -7.20
N PHE A 350 14.40 -11.59 -8.05
CA PHE A 350 13.83 -10.31 -7.60
C PHE A 350 12.66 -10.52 -6.63
N GLU A 351 11.73 -11.41 -6.96
CA GLU A 351 10.60 -11.80 -6.11
C GLU A 351 11.08 -12.26 -4.74
N MET A 352 12.06 -13.18 -4.69
CA MET A 352 12.65 -13.67 -3.45
C MET A 352 13.28 -12.56 -2.61
N LEU A 353 14.03 -11.63 -3.21
CA LEU A 353 14.63 -10.51 -2.48
C LEU A 353 13.55 -9.61 -1.86
N MET A 354 12.50 -9.29 -2.62
CA MET A 354 11.38 -8.50 -2.11
C MET A 354 10.61 -9.23 -1.02
N PHE A 355 10.42 -10.55 -1.18
CA PHE A 355 9.78 -11.42 -0.20
C PHE A 355 10.51 -11.40 1.14
N LEU A 356 11.83 -11.63 1.13
CA LEU A 356 12.63 -11.61 2.34
C LEU A 356 12.70 -10.20 2.95
N ARG A 357 12.78 -9.15 2.11
CA ARG A 357 12.79 -7.76 2.59
C ARG A 357 11.49 -7.38 3.29
N ALA A 358 10.35 -7.71 2.69
CA ALA A 358 9.04 -7.39 3.25
C ALA A 358 8.76 -8.15 4.56
N ASN A 359 9.34 -9.35 4.70
CA ASN A 359 9.21 -10.20 5.88
C ASN A 359 10.45 -10.17 6.78
N ARG A 360 11.21 -9.06 6.82
CA ARG A 360 12.49 -8.98 7.56
C ARG A 360 12.38 -9.42 9.02
N GLY A 361 11.28 -9.11 9.70
CA GLY A 361 11.07 -9.49 11.11
C GLY A 361 10.84 -10.98 11.36
N LEU A 362 10.64 -11.78 10.30
CA LEU A 362 10.28 -13.20 10.41
C LEU A 362 11.45 -14.16 10.15
N TRP A 363 12.63 -13.64 9.80
CA TRP A 363 13.84 -14.44 9.63
C TRP A 363 15.04 -13.81 10.34
N ASP A 364 15.91 -14.68 10.83
CA ASP A 364 17.11 -14.34 11.58
C ASP A 364 18.23 -15.35 11.27
N PHE A 365 19.33 -15.33 12.05
CA PHE A 365 20.41 -16.30 11.87
C PHE A 365 19.96 -17.75 12.09
N THR A 366 18.88 -17.99 12.85
CA THR A 366 18.36 -19.33 13.12
C THR A 366 17.67 -19.94 11.91
N SER A 367 17.18 -19.10 11.01
CA SER A 367 16.54 -19.52 9.75
C SER A 367 17.50 -20.22 8.78
N LEU A 368 18.82 -20.21 9.07
CA LEU A 368 19.87 -20.79 8.25
C LEU A 368 20.40 -22.14 8.76
N PHE A 369 19.93 -22.63 9.92
CA PHE A 369 20.50 -23.81 10.60
C PHE A 369 20.40 -25.14 9.82
N ARG A 370 19.63 -25.23 8.73
CA ARG A 370 19.48 -26.45 7.91
C ARG A 370 20.25 -26.44 6.58
N ILE A 371 21.03 -25.40 6.31
CA ILE A 371 21.80 -25.31 5.06
C ILE A 371 23.09 -26.16 5.15
N SER A 372 23.56 -26.47 6.35
CA SER A 372 24.81 -27.21 6.60
C SER A 372 24.79 -28.67 6.15
N ASP A 373 23.63 -29.30 5.98
CA ASP A 373 23.53 -30.72 5.61
C ASP A 373 23.40 -30.95 4.09
N SER A 374 23.40 -29.89 3.27
CA SER A 374 23.29 -30.04 1.80
C SER A 374 24.29 -29.18 1.02
N GLY A 375 25.57 -29.52 1.18
CA GLY A 375 26.59 -29.26 0.16
C GLY A 375 27.10 -27.82 0.07
N CYS A 376 27.71 -27.32 1.15
CA CYS A 376 28.62 -26.18 1.12
C CYS A 376 29.97 -26.54 1.77
N GLN A 377 30.50 -27.73 1.45
CA GLN A 377 31.94 -27.97 1.53
C GLN A 377 32.51 -27.77 0.13
N GLY A 378 33.59 -27.00 0.07
CA GLY A 378 34.17 -26.46 -1.15
C GLY A 378 34.65 -27.54 -2.12
N GLU A 379 34.57 -27.19 -3.40
CA GLU A 379 35.55 -27.66 -4.36
C GLU A 379 36.50 -26.47 -4.58
N GLU A 380 37.78 -26.73 -4.32
CA GLU A 380 38.93 -25.83 -4.51
C GLU A 380 39.05 -25.30 -5.94
#